data_AF-A0A7X6TYS9-F1
#
_entry.id   AF-A0A7X6TYS9-F1
#
_cell.length_a   1.000
_cell.length_b   1.000
_cell.length_c   1.000
_cell.angle_alpha   90.00
_cell.angle_beta   90.00
_cell.angle_gamma   90.00
#
_symmetry.space_group_name_H-M   'P 1'
#
loop_
_entity.id
_entity.type
_entity.pdbx_description
1 polymer ?
#
loop_
_entity_poly.entity_id
_entity_poly.type
_entity_poly.pdbx_seq_one_letter_code
_entity_poly.pdbx_strand_id
1 'polypeptide(L)' 'MSKLQKPGEKPDRSGEYIERGPRGGEVSKPRQVTIEPGDDKLPPTAEKNRKWERIGPEKK' A
#
# COMPACT_ATOMS: atom_id res chain seq x y z
N MET A 1 2.03 14.76 1.97
CA MET A 1 0.99 14.05 1.20
C MET A 1 1.41 12.59 1.10
N SER A 2 0.52 11.65 1.41
CA SER A 2 0.82 10.22 1.23
C SER A 2 0.96 9.92 -0.26
N LYS A 3 2.08 9.31 -0.66
CA LYS A 3 2.29 8.90 -2.05
C LYS A 3 1.48 7.63 -2.30
N LEU A 4 0.68 7.65 -3.38
CA LEU A 4 -0.04 6.47 -3.84
C LEU A 4 0.85 5.66 -4.76
N GLN A 5 1.13 4.42 -4.40
CA GLN A 5 2.04 3.53 -5.14
C GLN A 5 1.25 2.42 -5.84
N LYS A 6 1.73 1.97 -7.00
CA LYS A 6 1.08 0.86 -7.72
C LYS A 6 1.48 -0.49 -7.11
N PRO A 7 0.64 -1.53 -7.23
CA PRO A 7 1.08 -2.89 -6.94
C PRO A 7 2.31 -3.25 -7.79
N GLY A 8 3.28 -3.96 -7.20
CA GLY A 8 4.54 -4.34 -7.83
C GLY A 8 5.60 -3.24 -7.88
N GLU A 9 5.27 -2.00 -7.50
CA GLU A 9 6.26 -0.92 -7.37
C GLU A 9 7.10 -1.12 -6.10
N LYS A 10 8.33 -0.61 -6.11
CA LYS A 10 9.17 -0.61 -4.91
C LYS A 10 8.54 0.28 -3.84
N PRO A 11 8.27 -0.23 -2.62
CA PRO A 11 7.72 0.59 -1.55
C PRO A 11 8.69 1.74 -1.23
N ASP A 12 8.14 2.94 -1.01
CA ASP A 12 8.98 4.09 -0.65
C ASP A 12 9.73 3.85 0.68
N ARG A 13 9.06 3.19 1.64
CA ARG A 13 9.60 2.82 2.95
C ARG A 13 8.88 1.59 3.51
N SER A 14 9.54 0.82 4.37
CA SER A 14 8.85 -0.20 5.17
C SER A 14 7.77 0.40 6.08
N GLY A 15 6.79 -0.43 6.43
CA GLY A 15 5.71 -0.11 7.33
C GLY A 15 4.34 -0.58 6.85
N GLU A 16 3.31 0.01 7.43
CA GLU A 16 1.92 -0.33 7.15
C GLU A 16 1.41 0.40 5.92
N TYR A 17 0.80 -0.35 5.01
CA TYR A 17 0.18 0.15 3.79
C TYR A 17 -1.29 -0.27 3.74
N ILE A 18 -2.14 0.65 3.30
CA ILE A 18 -3.56 0.41 3.08
C ILE A 18 -3.89 0.56 1.59
N GLU A 19 -4.78 -0.30 1.12
CA GLU A 19 -5.30 -0.23 -0.22
C GLU A 19 -6.27 0.94 -0.36
N ARG A 20 -6.06 1.75 -1.40
CA ARG A 20 -6.89 2.88 -1.79
C ARG A 20 -7.31 2.76 -3.24
N GLY A 21 -8.36 3.50 -3.60
CA GLY A 21 -8.86 3.57 -4.97
C GLY A 21 -7.84 4.20 -5.93
N PRO A 22 -8.13 4.22 -7.24
CA PRO A 22 -7.21 4.74 -8.27
C PRO A 22 -6.75 6.18 -8.04
N ARG A 23 -7.56 6.97 -7.32
CA ARG A 23 -7.33 8.38 -6.99
C ARG A 23 -7.06 8.62 -5.49
N GLY A 24 -6.85 7.57 -4.69
CA GLY A 24 -6.57 7.69 -3.25
C GLY A 24 -7.81 7.73 -2.35
N GLY A 25 -9.01 7.53 -2.91
CA GLY A 25 -10.23 7.40 -2.11
C GLY A 25 -10.27 6.09 -1.33
N GLU A 26 -11.13 6.04 -0.31
CA GLU A 26 -11.37 4.81 0.44
C GLU A 26 -12.07 3.77 -0.44
N VAL A 27 -11.76 2.49 -0.22
CA VAL A 27 -12.40 1.36 -0.90
C VAL A 27 -13.17 0.55 0.13
N SER A 28 -14.23 -0.13 -0.31
CA SER A 28 -14.92 -1.07 0.55
C SER A 28 -13.98 -2.23 0.90
N LYS A 29 -13.84 -2.51 2.21
CA LYS A 29 -12.95 -3.54 2.77
C LYS A 29 -11.50 -3.37 2.27
N PRO A 30 -10.82 -2.28 2.66
CA PRO A 30 -9.46 -2.04 2.21
C PRO A 30 -8.54 -3.13 2.75
N ARG A 31 -7.67 -3.66 1.89
CA ARG A 31 -6.60 -4.55 2.33
C ARG A 31 -5.54 -3.71 3.05
N GLN A 32 -5.11 -4.16 4.22
CA GLN A 32 -3.96 -3.62 4.92
C GLN A 32 -2.83 -4.66 4.89
N VAL A 33 -1.61 -4.21 4.63
CA VAL A 33 -0.42 -5.05 4.58
C VAL A 33 0.74 -4.37 5.28
N THR A 34 1.56 -5.18 5.94
CA THR A 34 2.85 -4.77 6.48
C THR A 34 3.91 -5.05 5.44
N ILE A 35 4.76 -4.06 5.16
CA ILE A 35 5.89 -4.14 4.23
C ILE A 35 7.16 -4.11 5.06
N GLU A 36 7.93 -5.18 5.01
CA GLU A 36 9.17 -5.33 5.76
C GLU A 36 10.33 -4.59 5.07
N PRO A 37 11.43 -4.26 5.77
CA PRO A 37 12.61 -3.63 5.17
C PRO A 37 13.26 -4.44 4.03
N GLY A 38 13.02 -5.75 3.97
CA GLY A 38 13.49 -6.62 2.90
C GLY A 38 12.57 -6.68 1.68
N ASP A 39 11.36 -6.11 1.76
CA ASP A 39 10.40 -6.15 0.67
C ASP A 39 10.72 -5.10 -0.40
N ASP A 40 11.07 -5.59 -1.58
CA ASP A 40 11.36 -4.74 -2.74
C ASP A 40 10.13 -4.42 -3.59
N LYS A 41 8.97 -5.03 -3.30
CA LYS A 41 7.76 -4.90 -4.12
C LYS A 41 6.51 -4.88 -3.27
N LEU A 42 5.63 -3.93 -3.56
CA LEU A 42 4.28 -3.92 -3.01
C LEU A 42 3.47 -5.11 -3.55
N PRO A 43 2.66 -5.77 -2.70
CA PRO A 43 1.85 -6.90 -3.13
C PRO A 43 0.77 -6.48 -4.13
N PRO A 44 0.18 -7.43 -4.88
CA PRO A 44 -0.97 -7.14 -5.72
C PRO A 44 -2.16 -6.66 -4.87
N THR A 45 -2.89 -5.68 -5.41
CA THR A 45 -4.14 -5.17 -4.87
C THR A 45 -5.27 -6.18 -5.07
N ALA A 46 -6.34 -6.07 -4.28
CA ALA A 46 -7.51 -6.94 -4.40
C ALA A 46 -8.26 -6.73 -5.72
N GLU A 47 -8.28 -5.50 -6.23
CA GLU A 47 -8.87 -5.16 -7.52
C GLU A 47 -7.91 -4.37 -8.42
N LYS A 48 -8.23 -4.35 -9.71
CA LYS A 48 -7.49 -3.60 -10.73
C LYS A 48 -7.57 -2.09 -10.45
N ASN A 49 -6.51 -1.37 -10.81
CA ASN A 49 -6.37 0.09 -10.67
C ASN A 49 -6.36 0.64 -9.24
N ARG A 50 -6.40 -0.21 -8.21
CA ARG A 50 -6.16 0.22 -6.82
C ARG A 50 -4.68 0.51 -6.58
N LYS A 51 -4.40 1.24 -5.51
CA LYS A 51 -3.06 1.70 -5.13
C LYS A 51 -2.83 1.47 -3.65
N TRP A 52 -1.57 1.54 -3.23
CA TRP A 52 -1.16 1.47 -1.85
C TRP A 52 -0.84 2.86 -1.31
N GLU A 53 -1.35 3.15 -0.12
CA GLU A 53 -1.03 4.34 0.64
C GLU A 53 -0.35 3.92 1.94
N ARG A 54 0.83 4.48 2.23
CA ARG A 54 1.51 4.21 3.50
C ARG A 54 0.81 4.95 4.64
N ILE A 55 0.33 4.23 5.64
CA ILE A 55 -0.39 4.78 6.79
C ILE A 55 0.47 4.88 8.06
N GLY A 56 1.60 4.20 8.13
CA GLY A 56 2.43 4.25 9.34
C GLY A 56 3.71 3.42 9.29
N PRO A 57 4.54 3.49 10.35
CA PRO A 57 5.57 2.48 10.58
C PRO A 57 4.94 1.11 10.84
N GLU A 58 5.73 0.06 10.65
CA GLU A 58 5.35 -1.32 10.98
C GLU A 58 4.97 -1.42 12.46
N LYS A 59 3.85 -2.07 12.75
CA LYS A 59 3.46 -2.34 14.14
C LYS A 59 4.32 -3.51 14.64
N LYS A 60 5.25 -3.20 15.54
CA LYS A 60 6.03 -4.17 16.31
C LYS A 60 5.16 -5.10 17.15
#